data_AF-A0AAQ4R839-F1
#
_entry.id   AF-A0AAQ4R839-F1
#
_cell.length_a   1.000
_cell.length_b   1.000
_cell.length_c   1.000
_cell.angle_alpha   90.00
_cell.angle_beta   90.00
_cell.angle_gamma   90.00
#
_symmetry.space_group_name_H-M   'P 1'
#
loop_
_entity.id
_entity.type
_entity.pdbx_description
1 polymer ?
#
loop_
_entity_poly.entity_id
_entity_poly.type
_entity_poly.pdbx_seq_one_letter_code
_entity_poly.pdbx_strand_id
1 'polypeptide(L)'
;MKSKELSVDLRDRIVSRHRSGEGYRKISAALKVPMSTVASIIWKRRKFATTRTLPRVGRPARLSDRGRRALVREVTRNPMVTLTELQRCSMKIREPSRRTTILAALHKSGLFGREARRKPSSVKSTGQPAWRTLRP
;
A
#
# COMPACT_ATOMS: atom_id res chain seq x y z
N MET A 1 -23.46 10.47 -11.00
CA MET A 1 -22.15 10.85 -11.57
C MET A 1 -21.26 11.38 -10.45
N LYS A 2 -19.98 11.00 -10.34
CA LYS A 2 -19.07 11.55 -9.32
C LYS A 2 -18.38 12.79 -9.89
N SER A 3 -18.49 13.92 -9.21
CA SER A 3 -17.79 15.16 -9.58
C SER A 3 -16.30 15.06 -9.25
N LYS A 4 -15.48 15.68 -10.11
CA LYS A 4 -14.03 15.77 -9.91
C LYS A 4 -13.76 16.56 -8.62
N GLU A 5 -12.79 16.08 -7.84
CA GLU A 5 -12.40 16.76 -6.62
C GLU A 5 -11.81 18.15 -6.91
N LEU A 6 -12.06 19.12 -6.01
CA LEU A 6 -11.45 20.45 -6.09
C LEU A 6 -9.93 20.37 -5.96
N SER A 7 -9.21 21.21 -6.69
CA SER A 7 -7.75 21.35 -6.60
C SER A 7 -7.31 21.75 -5.19
N VAL A 8 -6.09 21.38 -4.82
CA VAL A 8 -5.52 21.69 -3.50
C VAL A 8 -5.47 23.20 -3.29
N ASP A 9 -4.98 23.94 -4.29
CA ASP A 9 -4.83 25.41 -4.26
C ASP A 9 -6.16 26.12 -3.99
N LEU A 10 -7.26 25.64 -4.60
CA LEU A 10 -8.57 26.23 -4.40
C LEU A 10 -9.06 26.03 -2.97
N ARG A 11 -8.80 24.85 -2.37
CA ARG A 11 -9.16 24.58 -0.97
C ARG A 11 -8.34 25.42 -0.01
N ASP A 12 -7.05 25.61 -0.29
CA ASP A 12 -6.18 26.44 0.54
C ASP A 12 -6.59 27.92 0.45
N ARG A 13 -7.05 28.38 -0.73
CA ARG A 13 -7.62 29.72 -0.89
C ARG A 13 -8.93 29.90 -0.11
N ILE A 14 -9.79 28.89 -0.06
CA ILE A 14 -11.01 28.89 0.77
C ILE A 14 -10.63 29.03 2.26
N VAL A 15 -9.66 28.24 2.73
CA VAL A 15 -9.23 28.30 4.13
C VAL A 15 -8.60 29.64 4.47
N SER A 16 -7.80 30.22 3.56
CA SER A 16 -7.14 31.51 3.77
C SER A 16 -8.16 32.65 3.91
N ARG A 17 -9.17 32.69 3.02
CA ARG A 17 -10.27 33.67 3.09
C ARG A 17 -11.14 33.52 4.34
N HIS A 18 -11.37 32.28 4.78
CA HIS A 18 -12.09 32.05 6.03
C HIS A 18 -11.28 32.53 7.25
N ARG A 19 -9.95 32.36 7.23
CA ARG A 19 -9.05 32.86 8.30
C ARG A 19 -9.01 34.39 8.36
N SER A 20 -9.19 35.08 7.23
CA SER A 20 -9.32 36.55 7.21
C SER A 20 -10.71 37.04 7.62
N GLY A 21 -11.60 36.16 8.09
CA GLY A 21 -12.93 36.53 8.61
C GLY A 21 -14.02 36.68 7.54
N GLU A 22 -13.77 36.27 6.28
CA GLU A 22 -14.82 36.30 5.26
C GLU A 22 -15.91 35.25 5.57
N GLY A 23 -17.18 35.66 5.50
CA GLY A 23 -18.32 34.76 5.68
C GLY A 23 -18.51 33.78 4.51
N TYR A 24 -19.15 32.63 4.77
CA TYR A 24 -19.29 31.54 3.78
C TYR A 24 -19.92 31.98 2.44
N ARG A 25 -20.92 32.87 2.48
CA ARG A 25 -21.59 33.40 1.26
C ARG A 25 -20.62 34.21 0.39
N LYS A 26 -19.78 35.05 1.02
CA LYS A 26 -18.79 35.88 0.32
C LYS A 26 -17.72 35.02 -0.35
N ILE A 27 -17.22 34.01 0.35
CA ILE A 27 -16.23 33.06 -0.18
C ILE A 27 -16.81 32.26 -1.36
N SER A 28 -18.06 31.79 -1.19
CA SER A 28 -18.79 31.02 -2.21
C SER A 28 -18.95 31.81 -3.51
N ALA A 29 -19.39 33.07 -3.40
CA ALA A 29 -19.52 33.97 -4.55
C ALA A 29 -18.17 34.28 -5.21
N ALA A 30 -17.14 34.59 -4.41
CA ALA A 30 -15.81 34.95 -4.92
C ALA A 30 -15.10 33.81 -5.67
N LEU A 31 -15.29 32.57 -5.22
CA LEU A 31 -14.62 31.39 -5.79
C LEU A 31 -15.53 30.55 -6.70
N LYS A 32 -16.79 30.97 -6.90
CA LYS A 32 -17.81 30.23 -7.67
C LYS A 32 -17.96 28.77 -7.22
N VAL A 33 -17.87 28.54 -5.91
CA VAL A 33 -17.99 27.21 -5.30
C VAL A 33 -19.27 27.16 -4.45
N PRO A 34 -20.06 26.07 -4.49
CA PRO A 34 -21.26 25.96 -3.65
C PRO A 34 -20.95 26.16 -2.17
N MET A 35 -21.85 26.85 -1.45
CA MET A 35 -21.69 27.15 -0.03
C MET A 35 -21.52 25.89 0.83
N SER A 36 -22.21 24.80 0.50
CA SER A 36 -22.08 23.49 1.16
C SER A 36 -20.66 22.92 1.07
N THR A 37 -19.98 23.12 -0.05
CA THR A 37 -18.59 22.70 -0.27
C THR A 37 -17.63 23.55 0.55
N VAL A 38 -17.85 24.87 0.63
CA VAL A 38 -17.07 25.77 1.49
C VAL A 38 -17.19 25.34 2.96
N ALA A 39 -18.42 25.11 3.44
CA ALA A 39 -18.67 24.63 4.80
C ALA A 39 -17.99 23.27 5.06
N SER A 40 -18.09 22.34 4.12
CA SER A 40 -17.49 21.00 4.22
C SER A 40 -15.96 21.05 4.30
N ILE A 41 -15.32 21.95 3.54
CA ILE A 41 -13.86 22.13 3.57
C ILE A 41 -13.42 22.71 4.92
N ILE A 42 -14.14 23.70 5.43
CA ILE A 42 -13.81 24.37 6.70
C ILE A 42 -14.01 23.43 7.87
N TRP A 43 -15.12 22.69 7.89
CA TRP A 43 -15.36 21.63 8.87
C TRP A 43 -14.26 20.56 8.84
N LYS A 44 -13.89 20.08 7.64
CA LYS A 44 -12.81 19.09 7.46
C LYS A 44 -11.48 19.63 7.96
N ARG A 45 -11.15 20.88 7.66
CA ARG A 45 -9.92 21.54 8.14
C ARG A 45 -9.90 21.64 9.67
N ARG A 46 -11.02 21.99 10.30
CA ARG A 46 -11.14 22.02 11.78
C ARG A 46 -10.97 20.63 12.40
N LYS A 47 -11.52 19.59 11.78
CA LYS A 47 -11.49 18.22 12.31
C LYS A 47 -10.15 17.50 12.11
N PHE A 48 -9.53 17.65 10.94
CA PHE A 48 -8.35 16.85 10.54
C PHE A 48 -7.07 17.69 10.33
N ALA A 49 -7.12 19.02 10.57
CA ALA A 49 -6.05 19.98 10.32
C ALA A 49 -5.51 20.00 8.86
N THR A 50 -6.17 19.30 7.94
CA THR A 50 -5.67 19.01 6.59
C THR A 50 -6.66 19.50 5.53
N THR A 51 -6.14 20.05 4.42
CA THR A 51 -6.94 20.48 3.24
C THR A 51 -6.95 19.45 2.11
N ARG A 52 -5.95 18.57 2.07
CA ARG A 52 -5.87 17.44 1.15
C ARG A 52 -6.96 16.40 1.46
N THR A 53 -7.49 15.75 0.42
CA THR A 53 -8.39 14.60 0.62
C THR A 53 -7.57 13.45 1.16
N LEU A 54 -7.99 12.88 2.29
CA LEU A 54 -7.39 11.66 2.80
C LEU A 54 -7.70 10.49 1.85
N PRO A 55 -6.74 9.59 1.62
CA PRO A 55 -7.03 8.36 0.91
C PRO A 55 -8.14 7.62 1.64
N ARG A 56 -9.01 6.96 0.88
CA ARG A 56 -10.02 6.09 1.49
C ARG A 56 -9.27 4.97 2.23
N VAL A 57 -9.65 4.71 3.47
CA VAL A 57 -9.09 3.63 4.31
C VAL A 57 -9.26 2.25 3.65
N GLY A 58 -10.20 2.13 2.71
CA GLY A 58 -10.48 0.88 2.01
C GLY A 58 -11.17 -0.12 2.93
N ARG A 59 -11.25 -1.37 2.49
CA ARG A 59 -11.81 -2.45 3.29
C ARG A 59 -10.73 -3.00 4.23
N PRO A 60 -11.01 -3.14 5.54
CA PRO A 60 -10.05 -3.76 6.45
C PRO A 60 -9.74 -5.20 6.02
N ALA A 61 -8.49 -5.61 6.23
CA ALA A 61 -8.06 -6.97 5.97
C ALA A 61 -8.78 -7.95 6.90
N ARG A 62 -9.00 -9.18 6.42
CA ARG A 62 -9.60 -10.25 7.24
C ARG A 62 -8.68 -10.74 8.35
N LEU A 63 -7.37 -10.69 8.12
CA LEU A 63 -6.35 -10.99 9.12
C LEU A 63 -5.90 -9.69 9.77
N SER A 64 -5.72 -9.71 11.10
CA SER A 64 -5.10 -8.60 11.80
C SER A 64 -3.58 -8.60 11.57
N ASP A 65 -2.93 -7.50 11.95
CA ASP A 65 -1.46 -7.43 11.95
C ASP A 65 -0.84 -8.44 12.92
N ARG A 66 -1.55 -8.80 14.00
CA ARG A 66 -1.11 -9.85 14.92
C ARG A 66 -1.20 -11.23 14.26
N GLY A 67 -2.32 -11.55 13.63
CA GLY A 67 -2.52 -12.81 12.92
C GLY A 67 -1.51 -13.01 11.79
N ARG A 68 -1.28 -11.96 10.99
CA ARG A 68 -0.24 -11.96 9.94
C ARG A 68 1.15 -12.25 10.51
N ARG A 69 1.56 -11.55 11.57
CA ARG A 69 2.89 -11.77 12.20
C ARG A 69 3.05 -13.18 12.76
N ALA A 70 1.98 -13.75 13.33
CA ALA A 70 2.02 -15.12 13.83
C ALA A 70 2.19 -16.14 12.70
N LEU A 71 1.50 -15.97 11.57
CA LEU A 71 1.67 -16.81 10.39
C LEU A 71 3.09 -16.73 9.82
N VAL A 72 3.64 -15.52 9.71
CA VAL A 72 5.03 -15.33 9.26
C VAL A 72 6.01 -16.05 10.18
N ARG A 73 5.86 -15.93 11.50
CA ARG A 73 6.70 -16.63 12.47
C ARG A 73 6.63 -18.16 12.33
N GLU A 74 5.45 -18.70 12.04
CA GLU A 74 5.27 -20.14 11.85
C GLU A 74 6.02 -20.64 10.61
N VAL A 75 5.90 -19.93 9.48
CA VAL A 75 6.62 -20.26 8.24
C VAL A 75 8.13 -20.10 8.42
N THR A 76 8.59 -19.08 9.14
CA THR A 76 10.03 -18.91 9.40
C THR A 76 10.60 -20.01 10.30
N ARG A 77 9.82 -20.53 11.26
CA ARG A 77 10.25 -21.66 12.11
C ARG A 77 10.31 -22.98 11.35
N ASN A 78 9.31 -23.24 10.52
CA ASN A 78 9.27 -24.43 9.69
C ASN A 78 8.85 -24.03 8.26
N PRO A 79 9.79 -23.90 7.32
CA PRO A 79 9.50 -23.43 5.97
C PRO A 79 8.68 -24.42 5.13
N MET A 80 8.58 -25.69 5.55
CA MET A 80 7.80 -26.71 4.85
C MET A 80 6.34 -26.81 5.34
N VAL A 81 5.87 -25.90 6.20
CA VAL A 81 4.47 -25.91 6.66
C VAL A 81 3.49 -25.78 5.51
N THR A 82 2.48 -26.65 5.55
CA THR A 82 1.41 -26.65 4.56
C THR A 82 0.39 -25.57 4.87
N LEU A 83 -0.32 -25.12 3.83
CA LEU A 83 -1.35 -24.09 3.98
C LEU A 83 -2.50 -24.54 4.89
N THR A 84 -2.75 -25.85 4.98
CA THR A 84 -3.73 -26.47 5.88
C THR A 84 -3.33 -26.35 7.35
N GLU A 85 -2.05 -26.51 7.66
CA GLU A 85 -1.53 -26.32 9.01
C GLU A 85 -1.59 -24.86 9.42
N LEU A 86 -1.21 -23.95 8.51
CA LEU A 86 -1.34 -22.51 8.74
C LEU A 86 -2.80 -22.09 8.98
N GLN A 87 -3.76 -22.74 8.32
CA GLN A 87 -5.18 -22.51 8.56
C GLN A 87 -5.59 -22.94 9.99
N ARG A 88 -5.08 -24.07 10.48
CA ARG A 88 -5.28 -24.50 11.88
C ARG A 88 -4.63 -23.53 12.87
N CYS A 89 -3.42 -23.04 12.58
CA CYS A 89 -2.75 -22.02 13.39
C CYS A 89 -3.57 -20.73 13.46
N SER A 90 -4.12 -20.29 12.32
CA SER A 90 -5.02 -19.13 12.25
C SER A 90 -6.27 -19.30 13.13
N MET A 91 -6.83 -20.51 13.19
CA MET A 91 -7.95 -20.83 14.09
C MET A 91 -7.54 -20.77 15.57
N LYS A 92 -6.35 -21.25 15.94
CA LYS A 92 -5.81 -21.12 17.31
C LYS A 92 -5.67 -19.66 17.73
N ILE A 93 -5.34 -18.78 16.79
CA ILE A 93 -5.22 -17.33 17.01
C ILE A 93 -6.60 -16.64 17.04
N ARG A 94 -7.71 -17.40 16.95
CA ARG A 94 -9.09 -16.91 16.85
C ARG A 94 -9.34 -16.01 15.64
N GLU A 95 -8.55 -16.17 14.59
CA GLU A 95 -8.72 -15.45 13.32
C GLU A 95 -8.96 -16.45 12.19
N PRO A 96 -10.16 -17.05 12.08
CA PRO A 96 -10.44 -18.05 11.05
C PRO A 96 -10.33 -17.43 9.66
N SER A 97 -9.28 -17.80 8.95
CA SER A 97 -8.95 -17.26 7.64
C SER A 97 -9.04 -18.33 6.57
N ARG A 98 -9.51 -17.95 5.37
CA ARG A 98 -9.47 -18.81 4.20
C ARG A 98 -8.03 -18.97 3.73
N ARG A 99 -7.74 -20.10 3.10
CA ARG A 99 -6.46 -20.42 2.45
C ARG A 99 -5.92 -19.27 1.60
N THR A 100 -6.78 -18.69 0.75
CA THR A 100 -6.42 -17.55 -0.12
C THR A 100 -6.02 -16.30 0.67
N THR A 101 -6.66 -16.04 1.81
CA THR A 101 -6.32 -14.91 2.69
C THR A 101 -4.94 -15.10 3.32
N ILE A 102 -4.63 -16.33 3.75
CA ILE A 102 -3.33 -16.68 4.33
C ILE A 102 -2.24 -16.52 3.28
N LEU A 103 -2.44 -17.06 2.07
CA LEU A 103 -1.50 -16.93 0.96
C LEU A 103 -1.24 -15.45 0.60
N ALA A 104 -2.30 -14.66 0.48
CA ALA A 104 -2.16 -13.22 0.19
C ALA A 104 -1.40 -12.47 1.29
N ALA A 105 -1.55 -12.86 2.56
CA ALA A 105 -0.79 -12.28 3.67
C ALA A 105 0.70 -12.66 3.62
N LEU A 106 1.02 -13.91 3.26
CA LEU A 106 2.40 -14.38 3.07
C LEU A 106 3.08 -13.70 1.88
N HIS A 107 2.39 -13.59 0.75
CA HIS A 107 2.89 -12.88 -0.44
C HIS A 107 3.18 -11.41 -0.14
N LYS A 108 2.31 -10.73 0.61
CA LYS A 108 2.57 -9.36 1.09
C LYS A 108 3.78 -9.24 2.01
N SER A 109 4.19 -10.35 2.62
CA SER A 109 5.36 -10.44 3.50
C SER A 109 6.61 -10.95 2.76
N GLY A 110 6.54 -11.13 1.43
CA GLY A 110 7.66 -11.61 0.62
C GLY A 110 7.92 -13.12 0.68
N LEU A 111 7.05 -13.89 1.33
CA LEU A 111 7.17 -15.34 1.41
C LEU A 111 6.42 -15.98 0.25
N PHE A 112 7.16 -16.56 -0.68
CA PHE A 112 6.64 -17.22 -1.87
C PHE A 112 6.92 -18.72 -1.81
N GLY A 113 6.02 -19.53 -2.36
CA GLY A 113 6.24 -20.98 -2.47
C GLY A 113 7.29 -21.36 -3.52
N ARG A 114 7.76 -20.41 -4.34
CA ARG A 114 8.78 -20.61 -5.37
C ARG A 114 9.73 -19.42 -5.36
N GLU A 115 11.02 -19.69 -5.24
CA GLU A 115 12.07 -18.70 -5.37
C GLU A 115 12.90 -19.04 -6.62
N ALA A 116 13.21 -18.02 -7.44
CA ALA A 116 13.98 -18.22 -8.65
C ALA A 116 15.40 -18.66 -8.28
N ARG A 117 15.83 -19.84 -8.74
CA ARG A 117 17.20 -20.32 -8.54
C ARG A 117 18.17 -19.35 -9.21
N ARG A 118 19.16 -18.86 -8.48
CA ARG A 118 20.26 -18.08 -9.07
C ARG A 118 20.99 -18.96 -10.09
N LYS A 119 21.08 -18.48 -11.34
CA LYS A 119 21.80 -19.18 -12.40
C LYS A 119 23.26 -19.33 -11.98
N PRO A 120 23.84 -20.54 -11.95
CA PRO A 120 25.26 -20.69 -11.70
C PRO A 120 26.03 -19.92 -12.77
N SER A 121 26.97 -19.08 -12.35
CA SER A 121 27.82 -18.32 -13.26
C SER A 121 28.68 -19.31 -14.04
N SER A 122 28.56 -19.31 -15.37
CA SER A 122 29.48 -20.02 -16.23
C SER A 122 30.89 -19.47 -16.01
N VAL A 123 31.78 -20.30 -15.44
CA VAL A 123 33.22 -20.04 -15.42
C VAL A 123 33.66 -19.90 -16.88
N LYS A 124 34.13 -18.72 -17.28
CA LYS A 124 34.77 -18.56 -18.59
C LYS A 124 36.05 -19.39 -18.55
N SER A 125 36.09 -20.51 -19.26
CA SER A 125 37.34 -21.23 -19.46
C SER A 125 38.31 -20.28 -20.14
N THR A 126 39.39 -19.93 -19.45
CA THR A 126 40.49 -19.18 -20.06
C THR A 126 41.34 -20.19 -20.83
N GLY A 127 40.78 -20.74 -21.90
CA GLY A 127 41.52 -21.50 -22.89
C GLY A 127 41.93 -20.53 -23.98
N GLN A 128 43.20 -20.12 -24.00
CA GLN A 128 43.76 -19.45 -25.18
C GLN A 128 43.56 -20.40 -26.38
N PRO A 129 42.93 -19.95 -27.47
CA PRO A 129 42.73 -20.84 -28.61
C PRO A 129 44.06 -21.04 -29.35
N ALA A 130 44.43 -22.31 -29.55
CA ALA A 130 45.72 -22.80 -30.01
C ALA A 130 46.11 -22.43 -31.47
N TRP A 131 45.35 -21.58 -32.16
CA TRP A 131 45.68 -21.12 -33.51
C TRP A 131 46.60 -19.89 -33.54
N ARG A 132 47.05 -19.38 -32.37
CA ARG A 132 47.89 -18.18 -32.26
C ARG A 132 49.40 -18.43 -32.25
N THR A 133 49.85 -19.67 -32.42
CA THR A 133 51.26 -20.00 -32.65
C THR A 133 51.36 -20.75 -33.96
N LEU A 134 51.47 -20.01 -35.07
CA LEU A 134 52.07 -20.41 -36.34
C LEU A 134 51.76 -19.29 -37.35
N ARG A 135 52.70 -18.37 -37.52
CA ARG A 135 53.13 -17.92 -38.86
C ARG A 135 54.46 -17.12 -38.76
N PRO A 136 55.25 -17.16 -39.85
CA PRO A 136 56.70 -16.96 -39.89
C PRO A 136 57.14 -15.51 -39.81
#